data_AF-A0A097PSF6-F1
#
_entry.id   AF-A0A097PSF6-F1
#
_cell.length_a   1.000
_cell.length_b   1.000
_cell.length_c   1.000
_cell.angle_alpha   90.00
_cell.angle_beta   90.00
_cell.angle_gamma   90.00
#
_symmetry.space_group_name_H-M   'P 1'
#
loop_
_entity.id
_entity.type
_entity.pdbx_description
1 polymer ?
#
loop_
_entity_poly.entity_id
_entity_poly.type
_entity_poly.pdbx_seq_one_letter_code
_entity_poly.pdbx_strand_id
1 'polypeptide(L)'
;LHMCFILGAKLCMLVDLLGSLGSVTGVDVAKHRLAACRTMLQKYGLGNRCRLFVADGTTFSLLPLRFKEWLPSRSRREIKSASQSRPELIFYGRDSGIVGLRKIKLGYDKVLVDAECTHDGSIRHIQKFEHWGWKTLESRVLDAERSDTLTLLQLRLLQNGFRLLKIGGSLVYSTCSLTIAQNEDVVEQFLSDHESAELQEIESAKNWPCRTGRIPYTLRFDPLTSQTSGLFVAKFTKL
;
A
#
# COMPACT_ATOMS: atom_id res chain seq x y z
N LEU A 1 -0.74 -4.19 -6.73
CA LEU A 1 0.18 -3.08 -6.34
C LEU A 1 0.05 -2.88 -4.86
N HIS A 2 1.16 -2.75 -4.13
CA HIS A 2 1.16 -2.36 -2.72
C HIS A 2 1.81 -0.98 -2.61
N MET A 3 1.06 0.00 -2.15
CA MET A 3 1.52 1.37 -1.91
C MET A 3 1.66 1.60 -0.41
N CYS A 4 2.93 1.70 0.00
CA CYS A 4 3.47 2.06 1.31
C CYS A 4 3.03 1.26 2.55
N PHE A 5 3.84 1.46 3.60
CA PHE A 5 3.74 1.24 5.05
C PHE A 5 3.16 -0.04 5.66
N ILE A 6 3.91 -1.16 5.59
CA ILE A 6 4.29 -1.98 6.77
C ILE A 6 5.37 -2.97 6.33
N LEU A 7 6.23 -3.37 7.29
CA LEU A 7 7.25 -4.43 7.15
C LEU A 7 6.80 -5.52 6.18
N GLY A 8 7.72 -6.02 5.36
CA GLY A 8 7.46 -6.92 4.22
C GLY A 8 6.48 -8.09 4.41
N ALA A 9 6.00 -8.39 5.62
CA ALA A 9 4.91 -9.31 5.92
C ALA A 9 3.68 -9.16 5.00
N LYS A 10 3.04 -7.99 4.87
CA LYS A 10 1.85 -7.84 4.01
C LYS A 10 2.16 -8.18 2.55
N LEU A 11 3.29 -7.69 2.05
CA LEU A 11 3.75 -7.99 0.70
C LEU A 11 4.08 -9.48 0.52
N CYS A 12 4.75 -10.10 1.49
CA CYS A 12 5.04 -11.54 1.50
C CYS A 12 3.74 -12.35 1.49
N MET A 13 2.76 -12.01 2.33
CA MET A 13 1.45 -12.66 2.33
C MET A 13 0.73 -12.52 0.99
N LEU A 14 0.79 -11.35 0.35
CA LEU A 14 0.23 -11.18 -1.00
C LEU A 14 0.93 -12.07 -2.03
N VAL A 15 2.27 -12.14 -1.99
CA VAL A 15 3.04 -12.97 -2.94
C VAL A 15 2.78 -14.48 -2.70
N ASP A 16 2.57 -14.87 -1.45
CA ASP A 16 2.25 -16.23 -1.04
C ASP A 16 0.83 -16.63 -1.49
N LEU A 17 -0.17 -15.79 -1.20
CA LEU A 17 -1.56 -15.97 -1.62
C LEU A 17 -1.75 -16.03 -3.14
N LEU A 18 -0.93 -15.29 -3.90
CA LEU A 18 -0.98 -15.34 -5.36
C LEU A 18 -0.49 -16.68 -5.93
N GLY A 19 0.23 -17.49 -5.15
CA GLY A 19 0.77 -18.77 -5.61
C GLY A 19 1.58 -18.58 -6.90
N SER A 20 1.51 -19.52 -7.84
CA SER A 20 2.26 -19.47 -9.11
C SER A 20 1.76 -18.41 -10.12
N LEU A 21 0.68 -17.69 -9.84
CA LEU A 21 0.00 -16.84 -10.81
C LEU A 21 0.16 -15.35 -10.48
N GLY A 22 0.97 -14.65 -11.28
CA GLY A 22 1.03 -13.18 -11.28
C GLY A 22 2.32 -12.57 -10.71
N SER A 23 2.28 -11.27 -10.43
CA SER A 23 3.40 -10.52 -9.88
C SER A 23 2.95 -9.44 -8.91
N VAL A 24 3.81 -9.09 -7.97
CA VAL A 24 3.57 -8.03 -6.98
C VAL A 24 4.56 -6.90 -7.22
N THR A 25 4.06 -5.67 -7.15
CA THR A 25 4.88 -4.46 -7.15
C THR A 25 4.72 -3.78 -5.81
N GLY A 26 5.81 -3.57 -5.08
CA GLY A 26 5.88 -2.79 -3.85
C GLY A 26 6.54 -1.44 -4.11
N VAL A 27 5.93 -0.37 -3.60
CA VAL A 27 6.42 0.99 -3.75
C VAL A 27 6.49 1.65 -2.39
N ASP A 28 7.63 2.25 -2.09
CA ASP A 28 7.86 2.94 -0.82
C ASP A 28 8.97 3.99 -0.97
N VAL A 29 8.82 5.16 -0.35
CA VAL A 29 9.84 6.23 -0.42
C VAL A 29 11.10 5.90 0.39
N ALA A 30 10.99 5.05 1.41
CA ALA A 30 12.08 4.75 2.32
C ALA A 30 12.86 3.49 1.89
N LYS A 31 14.05 3.71 1.34
CA LYS A 31 14.96 2.66 0.88
C LYS A 31 15.26 1.57 1.93
N HIS A 32 15.39 1.95 3.20
CA HIS A 32 15.66 0.99 4.28
C HIS A 32 14.47 0.04 4.55
N ARG A 33 13.22 0.52 4.42
CA ARG A 33 12.01 -0.33 4.57
C ARG A 33 11.95 -1.38 3.46
N LEU A 34 12.27 -0.99 2.23
CA LEU A 34 12.35 -1.92 1.11
C LEU A 34 13.51 -2.91 1.22
N ALA A 35 14.65 -2.50 1.78
CA ALA A 35 15.76 -3.41 2.06
C ALA A 35 15.35 -4.51 3.04
N ALA A 36 14.63 -4.16 4.12
CA ALA A 36 14.08 -5.14 5.05
C ALA A 36 13.05 -6.07 4.39
N CYS A 37 12.16 -5.51 3.57
CA CYS A 37 11.19 -6.29 2.78
C CYS A 37 11.87 -7.27 1.83
N ARG A 38 12.94 -6.84 1.13
CA ARG A 38 13.76 -7.69 0.27
C ARG A 38 14.35 -8.86 1.05
N THR A 39 14.91 -8.63 2.23
CA THR A 39 15.46 -9.70 3.08
C THR A 39 14.40 -10.72 3.45
N MET A 40 13.17 -10.29 3.78
CA MET A 40 12.05 -11.19 4.03
C MET A 40 11.67 -12.01 2.79
N LEU A 41 11.50 -11.36 1.63
CA LEU A 41 11.19 -12.06 0.38
C LEU A 41 12.24 -13.11 0.00
N GLN A 42 13.53 -12.80 0.23
CA GLN A 42 14.62 -13.75 0.00
C GLN A 42 14.58 -14.91 1.01
N LYS A 43 14.33 -14.63 2.29
CA LYS A 43 14.23 -15.63 3.34
C LYS A 43 13.12 -16.65 3.07
N TYR A 44 11.97 -16.19 2.57
CA TYR A 44 10.82 -17.06 2.26
C TYR A 44 10.80 -17.57 0.81
N GLY A 45 11.84 -17.30 -0.01
CA GLY A 45 11.88 -17.78 -1.41
C GLY A 45 10.85 -17.13 -2.34
N LEU A 46 10.26 -15.99 -1.95
CA LEU A 46 9.18 -15.30 -2.66
C LEU A 46 9.70 -14.24 -3.67
N GLY A 47 11.01 -14.10 -3.82
CA GLY A 47 11.63 -13.01 -4.57
C GLY A 47 11.34 -12.99 -6.08
N ASN A 48 11.08 -14.14 -6.69
CA ASN A 48 11.02 -14.28 -8.15
C ASN A 48 9.82 -13.58 -8.83
N ARG A 49 8.84 -13.10 -8.04
CA ARG A 49 7.61 -12.48 -8.55
C ARG A 49 7.38 -11.07 -8.01
N CYS A 50 8.38 -10.48 -7.37
CA CYS A 50 8.26 -9.19 -6.72
C CYS A 50 9.17 -8.14 -7.37
N ARG A 51 8.65 -6.92 -7.49
CA ARG A 51 9.39 -5.72 -7.91
C ARG A 51 9.28 -4.67 -6.81
N LEU A 52 10.39 -4.17 -6.32
CA LEU A 52 10.42 -3.12 -5.30
C LEU A 52 11.00 -1.83 -5.88
N PHE A 53 10.24 -0.74 -5.77
CA PHE A 53 10.62 0.59 -6.24
C PHE A 53 10.77 1.57 -5.08
N VAL A 54 11.91 2.26 -5.02
CA VAL A 54 12.00 3.50 -4.25
C VAL A 54 11.39 4.61 -5.07
N ALA A 55 10.21 5.05 -4.66
CA ALA A 55 9.46 6.11 -5.30
C ALA A 55 8.39 6.68 -4.37
N ASP A 56 7.92 7.87 -4.69
CA ASP A 56 6.73 8.45 -4.09
C ASP A 56 5.48 7.72 -4.62
N GLY A 57 4.71 7.13 -3.70
CA GLY A 57 3.47 6.43 -4.02
C GLY A 57 2.39 7.33 -4.60
N THR A 58 2.40 8.64 -4.33
CA THR A 58 1.39 9.59 -4.84
C THR A 58 1.56 9.89 -6.33
N THR A 59 2.77 9.72 -6.86
CA THR A 59 3.12 10.01 -8.27
C THR A 59 3.56 8.79 -9.05
N PHE A 60 3.70 7.63 -8.40
CA PHE A 60 4.09 6.38 -9.05
C PHE A 60 3.16 6.04 -10.21
N SER A 61 3.73 5.62 -11.34
CA SER A 61 2.99 5.45 -12.59
C SER A 61 3.36 4.22 -13.41
N LEU A 62 4.24 3.35 -12.91
CA LEU A 62 4.62 2.13 -13.64
C LEU A 62 3.50 1.09 -13.62
N LEU A 63 3.26 0.48 -14.78
CA LEU A 63 2.25 -0.55 -14.97
C LEU A 63 2.78 -1.96 -14.60
N PRO A 64 1.89 -2.94 -14.34
CA PRO A 64 2.31 -4.33 -14.19
C PRO A 64 2.86 -4.91 -15.50
N LEU A 65 3.81 -5.83 -15.40
CA LEU A 65 4.31 -6.62 -16.53
C LEU A 65 3.58 -7.97 -16.58
N ARG A 66 3.25 -8.47 -17.78
CA ARG A 66 2.75 -9.85 -17.95
C ARG A 66 3.93 -10.83 -18.00
N PHE A 67 3.81 -11.93 -17.26
CA PHE A 67 4.84 -12.97 -17.08
C PHE A 67 5.36 -13.61 -18.40
N LYS A 68 4.61 -13.52 -19.51
CA LYS A 68 5.01 -14.08 -20.83
C LYS A 68 6.02 -13.24 -21.64
N GLU A 69 6.46 -12.08 -21.15
CA GLU A 69 7.51 -11.25 -21.82
C GLU A 69 8.93 -11.55 -21.32
N TRP A 70 9.12 -12.77 -20.81
CA TRP A 70 10.34 -13.30 -20.22
C TRP A 70 11.34 -13.75 -21.31
N LEU A 71 11.95 -12.79 -22.02
CA LEU A 71 13.15 -13.06 -22.83
C LEU A 71 14.22 -11.99 -22.59
N PRO A 72 15.49 -12.39 -22.41
CA PRO A 72 16.59 -11.47 -22.16
C PRO A 72 17.08 -10.90 -23.49
N SER A 73 16.88 -9.60 -23.74
CA SER A 73 17.77 -8.83 -24.61
C SER A 73 17.42 -7.35 -24.55
N ARG A 74 18.27 -6.55 -23.89
CA ARG A 74 18.83 -5.31 -24.46
C ARG A 74 20.20 -5.04 -23.84
N SER A 75 21.13 -4.60 -24.68
CA SER A 75 22.49 -4.27 -24.28
C SER A 75 22.51 -2.99 -23.43
N ARG A 76 23.50 -2.92 -22.53
CA ARG A 76 23.79 -1.83 -21.58
C ARG A 76 23.92 -0.42 -22.21
N ARG A 77 23.90 -0.27 -23.54
CA ARG A 77 24.23 0.97 -24.25
C ARG A 77 23.08 1.96 -24.42
N GLU A 78 21.81 1.54 -24.30
CA GLU A 78 20.65 2.44 -24.47
C GLU A 78 20.22 3.19 -23.19
N ILE A 79 20.85 2.91 -22.04
CA ILE A 79 20.42 3.44 -20.72
C ILE A 79 20.90 4.88 -20.47
N LYS A 80 21.97 5.33 -21.14
CA LYS A 80 22.62 6.61 -20.83
C LYS A 80 21.86 7.87 -21.30
N SER A 81 20.79 7.76 -22.10
CA SER A 81 20.08 8.94 -22.63
C SER A 81 18.78 9.30 -21.93
N ALA A 82 18.40 8.61 -20.85
CA ALA A 82 17.11 8.84 -20.16
C ALA A 82 17.26 8.96 -18.63
N SER A 83 18.11 9.87 -18.17
CA SER A 83 18.24 10.20 -16.74
C SER A 83 17.57 11.53 -16.42
N GLN A 84 16.44 11.50 -15.70
CA GLN A 84 16.21 12.35 -14.51
C GLN A 84 14.86 12.17 -13.78
N SER A 85 13.94 11.29 -14.18
CA SER A 85 12.64 11.18 -13.47
C SER A 85 12.02 9.77 -13.40
N ARG A 86 12.83 8.71 -13.38
CA ARG A 86 12.33 7.33 -13.30
C ARG A 86 12.47 6.75 -11.88
N PRO A 87 11.45 6.03 -11.36
CA PRO A 87 11.54 5.38 -10.06
C PRO A 87 12.69 4.36 -10.01
N GLU A 88 13.42 4.31 -8.90
CA GLU A 88 14.60 3.44 -8.73
C GLU A 88 14.14 2.01 -8.43
N LEU A 89 14.41 1.07 -9.35
CA LEU A 89 14.21 -0.36 -9.12
C LEU A 89 15.36 -0.91 -8.26
N ILE A 90 15.07 -1.30 -7.02
CA ILE A 90 16.09 -1.76 -6.05
C ILE A 90 16.13 -3.28 -5.95
N PHE A 91 15.03 -3.94 -6.29
CA PHE A 91 14.94 -5.39 -6.26
C PHE A 91 14.01 -5.92 -7.33
N TYR A 92 14.51 -6.90 -8.06
CA TYR A 92 13.79 -7.78 -8.96
C TYR A 92 14.38 -9.18 -8.75
N GLY A 93 13.56 -10.23 -8.75
CA GLY A 93 13.88 -11.58 -8.29
C GLY A 93 15.17 -12.25 -8.80
N ARG A 94 15.47 -13.44 -8.26
CA ARG A 94 16.80 -14.09 -8.32
C ARG A 94 17.28 -14.42 -9.75
N ASP A 95 16.37 -14.53 -10.72
CA ASP A 95 16.65 -14.92 -12.12
C ASP A 95 16.40 -13.82 -13.17
N SER A 96 16.46 -12.54 -12.78
CA SER A 96 15.90 -11.46 -13.62
C SER A 96 16.90 -10.71 -14.51
N GLY A 97 16.79 -10.94 -15.82
CA GLY A 97 17.24 -10.02 -16.86
C GLY A 97 16.33 -8.79 -17.01
N ILE A 98 16.84 -7.73 -17.65
CA ILE A 98 16.13 -6.48 -17.89
C ILE A 98 15.01 -6.71 -18.93
N VAL A 99 13.75 -6.52 -18.54
CA VAL A 99 12.57 -6.72 -19.42
C VAL A 99 12.11 -5.38 -20.02
N GLY A 100 11.87 -5.41 -21.34
CA GLY A 100 11.39 -4.28 -22.13
C GLY A 100 9.95 -3.87 -21.80
N LEU A 101 9.70 -2.56 -21.83
CA LEU A 101 8.39 -1.95 -21.63
C LEU A 101 7.52 -2.12 -22.90
N ARG A 102 6.68 -3.16 -22.98
CA ARG A 102 5.54 -3.12 -23.90
C ARG A 102 4.35 -2.44 -23.22
N LYS A 103 3.79 -1.43 -23.89
CA LYS A 103 2.57 -0.72 -23.49
C LYS A 103 1.40 -1.70 -23.49
N ILE A 104 1.01 -2.18 -22.31
CA ILE A 104 -0.23 -2.92 -22.11
C ILE A 104 -1.30 -1.93 -21.65
N LYS A 105 -2.42 -1.84 -22.39
CA LYS A 105 -3.67 -1.32 -21.84
C LYS A 105 -4.03 -2.20 -20.63
N LEU A 106 -4.32 -1.61 -19.47
CA LEU A 106 -4.87 -2.19 -18.23
C LEU A 106 -3.86 -2.17 -17.06
N GLY A 107 -4.18 -1.34 -16.05
CA GLY A 107 -3.44 -1.12 -14.80
C GLY A 107 -3.30 -2.35 -13.89
N TYR A 108 -3.44 -2.22 -12.58
CA TYR A 108 -3.40 -3.34 -11.65
C TYR A 108 -4.79 -3.94 -11.43
N ASP A 109 -4.86 -5.27 -11.31
CA ASP A 109 -6.11 -5.98 -10.97
C ASP A 109 -6.52 -5.75 -9.50
N LYS A 110 -5.51 -5.62 -8.63
CA LYS A 110 -5.68 -5.36 -7.19
C LYS A 110 -4.66 -4.35 -6.70
N VAL A 111 -5.10 -3.40 -5.90
CA VAL A 111 -4.27 -2.38 -5.26
C VAL A 111 -4.51 -2.41 -3.75
N LEU A 112 -3.43 -2.40 -2.96
CA LEU A 112 -3.48 -2.19 -1.52
C LEU A 112 -2.75 -0.88 -1.24
N VAL A 113 -3.45 0.09 -0.68
CA VAL A 113 -2.93 1.34 -0.16
C VAL A 113 -2.91 1.21 1.36
N ASP A 114 -1.73 0.96 1.91
CA ASP A 114 -1.53 0.85 3.34
C ASP A 114 -0.79 2.11 3.80
N ALA A 115 -1.58 3.10 4.19
CA ALA A 115 -1.11 4.48 4.21
C ALA A 115 -0.35 4.82 5.49
N GLU A 116 0.64 5.70 5.35
CA GLU A 116 1.31 6.30 6.50
C GLU A 116 0.31 7.13 7.31
N CYS A 117 0.31 6.94 8.62
CA CYS A 117 -0.66 7.55 9.52
C CYS A 117 -0.01 7.95 10.85
N THR A 118 -0.80 8.44 11.80
CA THR A 118 -0.34 8.82 13.15
C THR A 118 0.07 7.63 14.03
N HIS A 119 -0.30 6.40 13.66
CA HIS A 119 -0.03 5.16 14.42
C HIS A 119 -0.62 5.15 15.85
N ASP A 120 -1.66 5.94 16.11
CA ASP A 120 -2.42 6.05 17.37
C ASP A 120 -3.24 4.78 17.70
N GLY A 121 -3.43 3.87 16.74
CA GLY A 121 -3.98 2.54 16.99
C GLY A 121 -2.94 1.46 17.29
N SER A 122 -1.65 1.71 17.05
CA SER A 122 -0.62 0.69 17.20
C SER A 122 -0.16 0.55 18.65
N ILE A 123 -0.58 -0.51 19.34
CA ILE A 123 -0.20 -0.78 20.75
C ILE A 123 1.32 -0.79 20.91
N ARG A 124 2.03 -1.47 20.00
CA ARG A 124 3.51 -1.54 20.02
C ARG A 124 4.14 -0.16 19.82
N HIS A 125 3.53 0.71 19.02
CA HIS A 125 4.02 2.07 18.85
C HIS A 125 3.80 2.88 20.12
N ILE A 126 2.62 2.80 20.72
CA ILE A 126 2.26 3.49 21.97
C ILE A 126 3.18 3.05 23.13
N GLN A 127 3.44 1.75 23.28
CA GLN A 127 4.36 1.21 24.30
C GLN A 127 5.78 1.77 24.20
N LYS A 128 6.24 2.16 23.00
CA LYS A 128 7.56 2.82 22.88
C LYS A 128 7.58 4.18 23.58
N PHE A 129 6.46 4.89 23.68
CA PHE A 129 6.37 6.21 24.29
C PHE A 129 6.20 6.18 25.81
N GLU A 130 5.94 5.01 26.40
CA GLU A 130 5.98 4.81 27.85
C GLU A 130 7.33 5.28 28.44
N HIS A 131 8.41 5.10 27.69
CA HIS A 131 9.77 5.53 28.07
C HIS A 131 10.07 7.00 27.75
N TRP A 132 9.34 7.62 26.82
CA TRP A 132 9.62 8.98 26.28
C TRP A 132 8.65 10.06 26.80
N GLY A 133 7.65 9.64 27.60
CA GLY A 133 6.67 10.51 28.23
C GLY A 133 5.43 10.79 27.37
N TRP A 134 4.27 10.87 28.04
CA TRP A 134 2.95 11.06 27.41
C TRP A 134 2.83 12.37 26.62
N LYS A 135 3.56 13.43 27.02
CA LYS A 135 3.61 14.72 26.30
C LYS A 135 4.17 14.57 24.88
N THR A 136 5.15 13.68 24.68
CA THR A 136 5.74 13.41 23.37
C THR A 136 4.78 12.63 22.46
N LEU A 137 3.96 11.75 23.04
CA LEU A 137 2.89 11.06 22.32
C LEU A 137 1.79 12.04 21.92
N GLU A 138 1.34 12.86 22.86
CA GLU A 138 0.31 13.88 22.64
C GLU A 138 0.71 14.85 21.53
N SER A 139 1.92 15.42 21.58
CA SER A 139 2.44 16.29 20.51
C SER A 139 2.63 15.59 19.16
N ARG A 140 2.71 14.25 19.09
CA ARG A 140 2.85 13.53 17.80
C ARG A 140 1.53 13.04 17.24
N VAL A 141 0.54 12.82 18.10
CA VAL A 141 -0.79 12.32 17.76
C VAL A 141 -1.78 13.47 17.55
N LEU A 142 -1.68 14.55 18.35
CA LEU A 142 -2.59 15.70 18.33
C LEU A 142 -2.03 16.93 17.59
N ASP A 143 -0.89 16.81 16.93
CA ASP A 143 -0.38 17.87 16.06
C ASP A 143 -1.27 18.00 14.82
N ALA A 144 -2.06 19.07 14.80
CA ALA A 144 -3.03 19.35 13.75
C ALA A 144 -2.37 19.54 12.38
N GLU A 145 -1.23 20.26 12.29
CA GLU A 145 -0.54 20.48 11.01
C GLU A 145 -0.02 19.16 10.43
N ARG A 146 0.51 18.30 11.31
CA ARG A 146 0.93 16.95 10.92
C ARG A 146 -0.26 16.09 10.49
N SER A 147 -1.37 16.15 11.22
CA SER A 147 -2.60 15.41 10.89
C SER A 147 -3.12 15.80 9.52
N ASP A 148 -3.20 17.09 9.20
CA ASP A 148 -3.67 17.59 7.91
C ASP A 148 -2.75 17.17 6.76
N THR A 149 -1.44 17.24 6.99
CA THR A 149 -0.44 16.77 6.01
C THR A 149 -0.57 15.28 5.72
N LEU A 150 -0.83 14.47 6.76
CA LEU A 150 -1.03 13.02 6.63
C LEU A 150 -2.33 12.69 5.90
N THR A 151 -3.43 13.35 6.24
CA THR A 151 -4.74 13.17 5.57
C THR A 151 -4.63 13.50 4.08
N LEU A 152 -3.96 14.59 3.71
CA LEU A 152 -3.72 14.95 2.32
C LEU A 152 -2.83 13.92 1.59
N LEU A 153 -1.77 13.42 2.25
CA LEU A 153 -0.92 12.36 1.71
C LEU A 153 -1.73 11.07 1.47
N GLN A 154 -2.54 10.66 2.45
CA GLN A 154 -3.40 9.48 2.39
C GLN A 154 -4.39 9.56 1.23
N LEU A 155 -5.06 10.71 1.07
CA LEU A 155 -5.96 10.96 -0.05
C LEU A 155 -5.22 10.84 -1.39
N ARG A 156 -4.05 11.48 -1.54
CA ARG A 156 -3.26 11.39 -2.78
C ARG A 156 -2.78 9.97 -3.09
N LEU A 157 -2.40 9.20 -2.08
CA LEU A 157 -2.04 7.79 -2.23
C LEU A 157 -3.24 6.96 -2.70
N LEU A 158 -4.41 7.18 -2.11
CA LEU A 158 -5.65 6.51 -2.47
C LEU A 158 -6.07 6.83 -3.91
N GLN A 159 -6.06 8.12 -4.28
CA GLN A 159 -6.35 8.60 -5.63
C GLN A 159 -5.38 7.99 -6.67
N ASN A 160 -4.07 7.99 -6.39
CA ASN A 160 -3.10 7.42 -7.32
C ASN A 160 -3.22 5.89 -7.44
N GLY A 161 -3.49 5.21 -6.33
CA GLY A 161 -3.79 3.78 -6.31
C GLY A 161 -5.01 3.46 -7.19
N PHE A 162 -6.07 4.24 -7.08
CA PHE A 162 -7.29 4.09 -7.86
C PHE A 162 -7.10 4.42 -9.36
N ARG A 163 -6.29 5.44 -9.67
CA ARG A 163 -5.88 5.77 -11.05
C ARG A 163 -5.17 4.59 -11.71
N LEU A 164 -4.32 3.88 -10.95
CA LEU A 164 -3.59 2.70 -11.42
C LEU A 164 -4.41 1.42 -11.42
N LEU A 165 -5.62 1.42 -10.85
CA LEU A 165 -6.51 0.27 -10.84
C LEU A 165 -7.23 0.13 -12.19
N LYS A 166 -7.37 -1.11 -12.66
CA LYS A 166 -8.22 -1.45 -13.82
C LYS A 166 -9.69 -1.25 -13.48
N ILE A 167 -10.50 -1.00 -14.49
CA ILE A 167 -11.96 -1.17 -14.41
C ILE A 167 -12.28 -2.61 -14.00
N GLY A 168 -13.22 -2.79 -13.08
CA GLY A 168 -13.54 -4.05 -12.41
C GLY A 168 -12.49 -4.52 -11.38
N GLY A 169 -11.40 -3.77 -11.19
CA GLY A 169 -10.38 -4.07 -10.20
C GLY A 169 -10.82 -3.70 -8.78
N SER A 170 -10.13 -4.25 -7.78
CA SER A 170 -10.39 -3.93 -6.36
C SER A 170 -9.23 -3.18 -5.72
N LEU A 171 -9.55 -2.15 -4.95
CA LEU A 171 -8.59 -1.41 -4.13
C LEU A 171 -8.96 -1.57 -2.66
N VAL A 172 -7.95 -1.79 -1.80
CA VAL A 172 -8.12 -1.75 -0.35
C VAL A 172 -7.30 -0.60 0.20
N TYR A 173 -7.93 0.27 0.96
CA TYR A 173 -7.31 1.30 1.78
C TYR A 173 -7.24 0.82 3.22
N SER A 174 -6.09 0.93 3.86
CA SER A 174 -5.93 0.63 5.28
C SER A 174 -5.00 1.59 5.99
N THR A 175 -5.27 1.83 7.28
CA THR A 175 -4.39 2.55 8.20
C THR A 175 -4.35 1.81 9.54
N CYS A 176 -3.36 2.09 10.38
CA CYS A 176 -3.38 1.69 11.79
C CYS A 176 -3.74 2.86 12.73
N SER A 177 -4.50 3.83 12.21
CA SER A 177 -5.01 4.97 12.98
C SER A 177 -6.43 4.72 13.48
N LEU A 178 -6.74 5.22 14.69
CA LEU A 178 -8.10 5.24 15.22
C LEU A 178 -8.83 6.54 14.87
N THR A 179 -8.10 7.54 14.36
CA THR A 179 -8.60 8.88 14.05
C THR A 179 -9.56 8.85 12.87
N ILE A 180 -10.73 9.51 13.00
CA ILE A 180 -11.76 9.58 11.95
C ILE A 180 -11.27 10.38 10.73
N ALA A 181 -10.54 11.48 10.98
CA ALA A 181 -9.98 12.34 9.93
C ALA A 181 -9.08 11.60 8.92
N GLN A 182 -8.32 10.60 9.38
CA GLN A 182 -7.43 9.80 8.52
C GLN A 182 -8.13 8.59 7.88
N ASN A 183 -9.37 8.32 8.27
CA ASN A 183 -10.12 7.13 7.90
C ASN A 183 -11.37 7.55 7.12
N GLU A 184 -12.50 7.71 7.79
CA GLU A 184 -13.77 8.00 7.14
C GLU A 184 -13.77 9.33 6.38
N ASP A 185 -13.15 10.38 6.90
CA ASP A 185 -13.13 11.68 6.20
C ASP A 185 -12.32 11.58 4.89
N VAL A 186 -11.21 10.82 4.86
CA VAL A 186 -10.46 10.51 3.61
C VAL A 186 -11.31 9.70 2.64
N VAL A 187 -12.06 8.71 3.14
CA VAL A 187 -12.93 7.85 2.31
C VAL A 187 -14.09 8.65 1.72
N GLU A 188 -14.76 9.48 2.51
CA GLU A 188 -15.83 10.38 2.07
C GLU A 188 -15.33 11.35 1.00
N GLN A 189 -14.19 12.01 1.26
CA GLN A 189 -13.59 12.92 0.29
C GLN A 189 -13.24 12.20 -1.01
N PHE A 190 -12.60 11.03 -0.92
CA PHE A 190 -12.25 10.23 -2.09
C PHE A 190 -13.47 9.82 -2.92
N LEU A 191 -14.55 9.36 -2.28
CA LEU A 191 -15.79 8.98 -2.95
C LEU A 191 -16.48 10.17 -3.60
N SER A 192 -16.42 11.35 -2.96
CA SER A 192 -16.97 12.59 -3.55
C SER A 192 -16.22 13.04 -4.81
N ASP A 193 -14.92 12.76 -4.88
CA ASP A 193 -14.07 13.11 -6.02
C ASP A 193 -14.11 12.07 -7.15
N HIS A 194 -14.61 10.84 -6.89
CA HIS A 194 -14.50 9.70 -7.81
C HIS A 194 -15.82 8.95 -7.97
N GLU A 195 -16.67 9.40 -8.90
CA GLU A 195 -17.96 8.77 -9.21
C GLU A 195 -17.84 7.31 -9.69
N SER A 196 -16.69 6.91 -10.24
CA SER A 196 -16.42 5.53 -10.67
C SER A 196 -15.96 4.61 -9.54
N ALA A 197 -15.83 5.12 -8.32
CA ALA A 197 -15.45 4.33 -7.15
C ALA A 197 -16.69 3.91 -6.37
N GLU A 198 -16.83 2.62 -6.12
CA GLU A 198 -17.90 2.07 -5.29
C GLU A 198 -17.31 1.39 -4.07
N LEU A 199 -17.80 1.74 -2.88
CA LEU A 199 -17.42 1.09 -1.63
C LEU A 199 -18.12 -0.26 -1.51
N GLN A 200 -17.36 -1.30 -1.16
CA GLN A 200 -17.79 -2.69 -1.25
C GLN A 200 -17.74 -3.39 0.09
N GLU A 201 -18.77 -4.18 0.39
CA GLU A 201 -18.76 -5.06 1.55
C GLU A 201 -17.62 -6.11 1.42
N ILE A 202 -17.03 -6.44 2.56
CA ILE A 202 -16.06 -7.52 2.68
C ILE A 202 -16.81 -8.71 3.29
N GLU A 203 -17.32 -9.62 2.46
CA GLU A 203 -18.14 -10.75 2.91
C GLU A 203 -17.46 -11.59 3.99
N SER A 204 -16.14 -11.82 3.86
CA SER A 204 -15.37 -12.58 4.84
C SER A 204 -15.29 -11.90 6.21
N ALA A 205 -15.54 -10.58 6.29
CA ALA A 205 -15.48 -9.82 7.53
C ALA A 205 -16.68 -10.04 8.45
N LYS A 206 -17.77 -10.67 7.97
CA LYS A 206 -18.95 -10.99 8.79
C LYS A 206 -18.61 -11.82 10.03
N ASN A 207 -17.56 -12.64 9.94
CA ASN A 207 -17.09 -13.50 11.02
C ASN A 207 -15.84 -12.94 11.73
N TRP A 208 -15.38 -11.75 11.37
CA TRP A 208 -14.21 -11.15 12.01
C TRP A 208 -14.63 -10.37 13.26
N PRO A 209 -13.80 -10.34 14.31
CA PRO A 209 -14.07 -9.56 15.50
C PRO A 209 -13.81 -8.09 15.20
N CYS A 210 -14.65 -7.46 14.39
CA CYS A 210 -14.52 -6.07 13.94
C CYS A 210 -15.86 -5.35 14.07
N ARG A 211 -15.81 -4.01 14.07
CA ARG A 211 -17.00 -3.16 14.05
C ARG A 211 -17.08 -2.40 12.75
N THR A 212 -18.30 -2.07 12.32
CA THR A 212 -18.51 -1.14 11.20
C THR A 212 -18.07 0.27 11.60
N GLY A 213 -17.41 0.98 10.69
CA GLY A 213 -17.05 2.39 10.88
C GLY A 213 -18.25 3.34 10.73
N ARG A 214 -18.00 4.65 10.71
CA ARG A 214 -19.06 5.67 10.53
C ARG A 214 -19.76 5.52 9.17
N ILE A 215 -19.01 5.08 8.16
CA ILE A 215 -19.49 4.83 6.81
C ILE A 215 -19.82 3.34 6.66
N PRO A 216 -20.97 2.96 6.09
CA PRO A 216 -21.29 1.56 5.78
C PRO A 216 -20.16 0.86 5.01
N TYR A 217 -19.99 -0.44 5.18
CA TYR A 217 -18.94 -1.26 4.53
C TYR A 217 -17.48 -0.95 4.92
N THR A 218 -17.23 0.06 5.76
CA THR A 218 -15.92 0.27 6.37
C THR A 218 -15.78 -0.55 7.65
N LEU A 219 -14.57 -1.04 7.92
CA LEU A 219 -14.28 -1.87 9.08
C LEU A 219 -13.27 -1.21 10.00
N ARG A 220 -13.50 -1.33 11.30
CA ARG A 220 -12.60 -0.92 12.37
C ARG A 220 -12.28 -2.09 13.28
N PHE A 221 -11.02 -2.18 13.63
CA PHE A 221 -10.49 -3.05 14.67
C PHE A 221 -9.93 -2.19 15.78
N ASP A 222 -10.08 -2.63 17.02
CA ASP A 222 -9.56 -1.94 18.19
C ASP A 222 -9.36 -2.92 19.36
N PRO A 223 -8.60 -2.52 20.39
CA PRO A 223 -8.29 -3.42 21.50
C PRO A 223 -9.53 -3.92 22.26
N LEU A 224 -10.61 -3.14 22.31
CA LEU A 224 -11.81 -3.49 23.06
C LEU A 224 -12.67 -4.51 22.32
N THR A 225 -12.83 -4.32 21.01
CA THR A 225 -13.71 -5.14 20.16
C THR A 225 -12.97 -6.35 19.62
N SER A 226 -11.74 -6.13 19.15
CA SER A 226 -10.99 -7.10 18.35
C SER A 226 -9.90 -7.82 19.12
N GLN A 227 -9.55 -7.32 20.31
CA GLN A 227 -8.35 -7.75 21.06
C GLN A 227 -7.06 -7.64 20.21
N THR A 228 -7.04 -6.69 19.27
CA THR A 228 -5.90 -6.39 18.40
C THR A 228 -5.53 -4.92 18.47
N SER A 229 -4.42 -4.54 17.82
CA SER A 229 -4.13 -3.12 17.57
C SER A 229 -5.18 -2.50 16.63
N GLY A 230 -5.30 -1.18 16.70
CA GLY A 230 -6.16 -0.39 15.82
C GLY A 230 -5.84 -0.63 14.34
N LEU A 231 -6.88 -0.91 13.56
CA LEU A 231 -6.82 -1.05 12.10
C LEU A 231 -8.11 -0.52 11.51
N PHE A 232 -8.00 0.24 10.42
CA PHE A 232 -9.13 0.63 9.57
C PHE A 232 -8.97 0.00 8.20
N VAL A 233 -10.08 -0.46 7.61
CA VAL A 233 -10.10 -1.07 6.27
C VAL A 233 -11.32 -0.59 5.50
N ALA A 234 -11.08 -0.11 4.27
CA ALA A 234 -12.11 0.20 3.29
C ALA A 234 -11.76 -0.47 1.94
N LYS A 235 -12.73 -1.13 1.32
CA LYS A 235 -12.56 -1.82 0.03
C LYS A 235 -13.40 -1.12 -1.03
N PHE A 236 -12.81 -0.87 -2.18
CA PHE A 236 -13.43 -0.23 -3.32
C PHE A 236 -13.37 -1.13 -4.55
N THR A 237 -14.35 -1.02 -5.41
CA THR A 237 -14.30 -1.50 -6.80
C THR A 237 -14.34 -0.29 -7.73
N LYS A 238 -13.60 -0.38 -8.85
CA LYS A 238 -13.69 0.60 -9.93
C LYS A 238 -14.69 0.13 -10.97
N LEU A 239 -15.74 0.91 -11.18
CA LEU A 239 -16.80 0.63 -12.16
C LEU A 239 -16.31 0.80 -13.61
#